data_AF-R9PBD2-F1
#
_entry.id   AF-R9PBD2-F1
#
_cell.length_a   1.000
_cell.length_b   1.000
_cell.length_c   1.000
_cell.angle_alpha   90.00
_cell.angle_beta   90.00
_cell.angle_gamma   90.00
#
_symmetry.space_group_name_H-M   'P 1'
#
loop_
_entity.id
_entity.type
_entity.pdbx_description
1 polymer ?
#
loop_
_entity_poly.entity_id
_entity_poly.type
_entity_poly.pdbx_seq_one_letter_code
_entity_poly.pdbx_strand_id
1 'polypeptide(L)'
;MTNAPNRFDLFILGPDEKRVEIVEDTKIPNAATFWFNKEDHTLGNMLRHAVLANPSVLFCGYKVPHPLEPKVFVKIQTDGSITPTDALTQASQKLIAQISSLKGAWRTEVQMSGAGTVDVGGFGRQDPFDGQYGGEGASGYVDI
;
A
#
# COMPACT_ATOMS: atom_id res chain seq x y z
N MET A 1 11.41 32.63 -12.16
CA MET A 1 11.90 31.40 -11.52
C MET A 1 10.76 30.83 -10.68
N THR A 2 10.36 29.59 -10.93
CA THR A 2 9.24 28.96 -10.23
C THR A 2 9.80 28.20 -9.03
N ASN A 3 9.45 28.61 -7.80
CA ASN A 3 9.85 27.93 -6.56
C ASN A 3 8.96 26.71 -6.24
N ALA A 4 8.43 26.06 -7.27
CA ALA A 4 7.59 24.89 -7.11
C ALA A 4 8.48 23.65 -7.18
N PRO A 5 8.43 22.74 -6.20
CA PRO A 5 9.13 21.47 -6.28
C PRO A 5 8.59 20.62 -7.43
N ASN A 6 9.37 19.64 -7.88
CA ASN A 6 8.92 18.74 -8.92
C ASN A 6 7.82 17.83 -8.36
N ARG A 7 6.78 17.56 -9.17
CA ARG A 7 5.68 16.68 -8.77
C ARG A 7 6.14 15.24 -8.52
N PHE A 8 7.18 14.79 -9.22
CA PHE A 8 7.74 13.45 -9.04
C PHE A 8 8.38 13.25 -7.66
N ASP A 9 8.86 14.33 -7.05
CA ASP A 9 9.46 14.30 -5.71
C ASP A 9 8.45 13.92 -4.61
N LEU A 10 7.16 13.87 -4.94
CA LEU A 10 6.09 13.50 -4.01
C LEU A 10 6.03 11.99 -3.74
N PHE A 11 6.38 11.16 -4.72
CA PHE A 11 6.24 9.70 -4.64
C PHE A 11 7.50 8.93 -5.02
N ILE A 12 8.50 9.58 -5.61
CA ILE A 12 9.81 8.99 -5.89
C ILE A 12 10.75 9.26 -4.70
N LEU A 13 11.42 8.20 -4.23
CA LEU A 13 12.41 8.30 -3.17
C LEU A 13 13.70 8.94 -3.69
N GLY A 14 14.33 9.77 -2.85
CA GLY A 14 15.69 10.23 -3.12
C GLY A 14 16.71 9.08 -3.07
N PRO A 15 17.93 9.28 -3.61
CA PRO A 15 18.96 8.23 -3.67
C PRO A 15 19.35 7.64 -2.31
N ASP A 16 19.20 8.40 -1.21
CA ASP A 16 19.54 7.98 0.15
C ASP A 16 18.31 7.81 1.07
N GLU A 17 17.10 7.89 0.53
CA GLU A 17 15.86 7.87 1.31
C GLU A 17 15.26 6.45 1.37
N LYS A 18 15.07 5.93 2.59
CA LYS A 18 14.40 4.64 2.78
C LYS A 18 12.89 4.83 2.71
N ARG A 19 12.16 3.86 2.18
CA ARG A 19 10.69 3.95 2.19
C ARG A 19 10.09 3.91 3.59
N VAL A 20 10.69 3.08 4.45
CA VAL A 20 10.27 2.91 5.84
C VAL A 20 11.46 3.04 6.77
N GLU A 21 11.32 3.85 7.79
CA GLU A 21 12.28 3.97 8.90
C GLU A 21 11.56 3.62 10.21
N ILE A 22 12.20 2.83 11.06
CA ILE A 22 11.62 2.37 12.33
C ILE A 22 12.40 3.01 13.46
N VAL A 23 11.68 3.67 14.36
CA VAL A 23 12.23 4.30 15.57
C VAL A 23 11.49 3.73 16.77
N GLU A 24 12.18 2.90 17.55
CA GLU A 24 11.64 2.38 18.81
C GLU A 24 11.48 3.51 19.84
N ASP A 25 10.40 3.50 20.61
CA ASP A 25 10.16 4.50 21.64
C ASP A 25 10.84 4.08 22.94
N THR A 26 11.77 4.89 23.44
CA THR A 26 12.48 4.60 24.69
C THR A 26 11.68 4.98 25.94
N LYS A 27 10.60 5.75 25.80
CA LYS A 27 9.79 6.26 26.92
C LYS A 27 8.58 5.38 27.23
N ILE A 28 8.04 4.73 26.20
CA ILE A 28 6.84 3.91 26.30
C ILE A 28 7.21 2.47 25.97
N PRO A 29 6.97 1.50 26.88
CA PRO A 29 7.28 0.10 26.60
C PRO A 29 6.42 -0.42 25.44
N ASN A 30 7.01 -1.33 24.65
CA ASN A 30 6.34 -1.99 23.51
C ASN A 30 5.72 -1.00 22.52
N ALA A 31 6.40 0.13 22.28
CA ALA A 31 5.97 1.13 21.33
C ALA A 31 7.05 1.42 20.28
N ALA A 32 6.63 1.59 19.04
CA ALA A 32 7.50 1.99 17.94
C ALA A 32 6.79 3.01 17.04
N THR A 33 7.59 3.88 16.44
CA THR A 33 7.17 4.86 15.44
C THR A 33 7.73 4.46 14.09
N PHE A 34 6.84 4.26 13.13
CA PHE A 34 7.16 3.91 11.75
C PHE A 34 7.01 5.16 10.90
N TRP A 35 8.09 5.58 10.25
CA TRP A 35 8.09 6.67 9.28
C TRP A 35 7.96 6.10 7.88
N PHE A 36 6.97 6.57 7.14
CA PHE A 36 6.73 6.26 5.74
C PHE A 36 7.07 7.50 4.92
N ASN A 37 8.16 7.41 4.17
CA ASN A 37 8.59 8.46 3.27
C ASN A 37 7.87 8.32 1.93
N LYS A 38 7.50 9.45 1.32
CA LYS A 38 6.78 9.54 0.04
C LYS A 38 5.38 8.91 0.06
N GLU A 39 4.73 8.97 1.22
CA GLU A 39 3.39 8.44 1.46
C GLU A 39 2.52 9.52 2.13
N ASP A 40 1.21 9.34 2.05
CA ASP A 40 0.22 10.33 2.51
C ASP A 40 -0.85 9.72 3.43
N HIS A 41 -1.90 10.51 3.69
CA HIS A 41 -3.03 10.10 4.52
C HIS A 41 -3.71 8.83 4.03
N THR A 42 -3.63 8.50 2.74
CA THR A 42 -4.24 7.30 2.15
C THR A 42 -3.70 6.04 2.83
N LEU A 43 -2.37 5.90 2.87
CA LEU A 43 -1.72 4.77 3.52
C LEU A 43 -1.86 4.86 5.04
N GLY A 44 -1.61 6.03 5.62
CA GLY A 44 -1.64 6.23 7.08
C GLY A 44 -2.99 5.90 7.71
N ASN A 45 -4.08 6.35 7.09
CA ASN A 45 -5.43 6.09 7.58
C ASN A 45 -5.78 4.60 7.49
N MET A 46 -5.46 3.97 6.36
CA MET A 46 -5.74 2.54 6.15
C MET A 46 -4.99 1.67 7.18
N LEU A 47 -3.70 1.92 7.36
CA LEU A 47 -2.89 1.19 8.34
C LEU A 47 -3.38 1.41 9.77
N ARG A 48 -3.74 2.64 10.15
CA ARG A 48 -4.29 2.92 11.49
C ARG A 48 -5.50 2.04 11.79
N HIS A 49 -6.46 1.99 10.87
CA HIS A 49 -7.68 1.18 11.08
C HIS A 49 -7.40 -0.32 11.13
N ALA A 50 -6.50 -0.81 10.25
CA ALA A 50 -6.15 -2.23 10.23
C ALA A 50 -5.39 -2.67 11.48
N VAL A 51 -4.47 -1.84 11.98
CA VAL A 51 -3.70 -2.12 13.19
C VAL A 51 -4.58 -2.06 14.44
N LEU A 52 -5.47 -1.06 14.56
CA LEU A 52 -6.43 -0.96 15.67
C LEU A 52 -7.44 -2.12 15.72
N ALA A 53 -7.63 -2.85 14.62
CA ALA A 53 -8.49 -4.03 14.60
C ALA A 53 -7.88 -5.23 15.33
N ASN A 54 -6.58 -5.18 15.69
CA ASN A 54 -5.92 -6.23 16.47
C ASN A 54 -6.11 -5.95 17.97
N PRO A 55 -6.69 -6.89 18.75
CA PRO A 55 -6.93 -6.69 20.18
C PRO A 55 -5.65 -6.54 21.04
N SER A 56 -4.50 -7.01 20.55
CA SER A 56 -3.20 -6.85 21.24
C SER A 56 -2.60 -5.45 21.08
N VAL A 57 -3.22 -4.57 20.28
CA VAL A 57 -2.79 -3.18 20.10
C VAL A 57 -3.54 -2.28 21.08
N LEU A 58 -2.80 -1.56 21.91
CA LEU A 58 -3.35 -0.60 22.87
C LEU A 58 -3.56 0.77 22.23
N PHE A 59 -2.65 1.18 21.36
CA PHE A 59 -2.71 2.47 20.69
C PHE A 59 -2.14 2.40 19.28
N CYS A 60 -2.86 3.01 18.35
CA CYS A 60 -2.32 3.31 17.03
C CYS A 60 -2.84 4.66 16.54
N GLY A 61 -1.92 5.52 16.11
CA GLY A 61 -2.21 6.83 15.56
C GLY A 61 -1.25 7.16 14.43
N TYR A 62 -1.73 7.94 13.46
CA TYR A 62 -0.88 8.47 12.40
C TYR A 62 -1.03 9.98 12.31
N LYS A 63 0.01 10.67 11.83
CA LYS A 63 -0.09 12.07 11.42
C LYS A 63 0.90 12.39 10.31
N VAL A 64 0.55 13.41 9.52
CA VAL A 64 1.46 14.08 8.59
C VAL A 64 2.02 15.30 9.34
N PRO A 65 3.34 15.40 9.55
CA PRO A 65 3.93 16.49 10.33
C PRO A 65 3.78 17.84 9.63
N HIS A 66 3.87 17.86 8.30
CA HIS A 66 3.72 19.07 7.50
C HIS A 66 3.10 18.74 6.12
N PRO A 67 2.09 19.49 5.62
CA PRO A 67 1.42 19.16 4.35
C PRO A 67 2.30 19.23 3.10
N LEU A 68 3.39 20.02 3.14
CA LEU A 68 4.33 20.15 2.02
C LEU A 68 5.37 19.02 1.96
N GLU A 69 5.44 18.19 2.99
CA GLU A 69 6.35 17.05 3.05
C GLU A 69 5.52 15.75 2.95
N PRO A 70 5.71 14.96 1.89
CA PRO A 70 5.01 13.68 1.71
C PRO A 70 5.63 12.63 2.65
N LYS A 71 5.40 12.79 3.95
CA LYS A 71 5.92 11.92 5.00
C LYS A 71 4.83 11.70 6.03
N VAL A 72 4.59 10.44 6.34
CA VAL A 72 3.62 10.03 7.37
C VAL A 72 4.38 9.30 8.45
N PHE A 73 3.98 9.47 9.70
CA PHE A 73 4.37 8.49 10.70
C PHE A 73 3.17 7.83 11.33
N VAL A 74 3.36 6.58 11.69
CA VAL A 74 2.41 5.74 12.41
C VAL A 74 3.07 5.31 13.70
N LYS A 75 2.47 5.67 14.83
CA LYS A 75 2.89 5.22 16.15
C LYS A 75 2.01 4.06 16.59
N ILE A 76 2.62 2.97 17.02
CA ILE A 76 1.95 1.75 17.46
C ILE A 76 2.46 1.40 18.85
N GLN A 77 1.55 1.05 19.75
CA GLN A 77 1.84 0.51 21.07
C GLN A 77 1.05 -0.78 21.26
N THR A 78 1.72 -1.83 21.70
CA THR A 78 1.11 -3.13 21.98
C THR A 78 1.10 -3.43 23.48
N ASP A 79 0.34 -4.44 23.87
CA ASP A 79 0.27 -5.00 25.23
C ASP A 79 1.53 -5.80 25.62
N GLY A 80 2.42 -6.08 24.66
CA GLY A 80 3.61 -6.93 24.83
C GLY A 80 3.43 -8.38 24.40
N SER A 81 2.21 -8.79 24.03
CA SER A 81 1.94 -10.12 23.47
C SER A 81 2.56 -10.30 22.08
N ILE A 82 2.61 -9.20 21.31
CA ILE A 82 3.24 -9.13 19.98
C ILE A 82 4.08 -7.87 19.87
N THR A 83 5.10 -7.90 19.01
CA THR A 83 5.90 -6.70 18.73
C THR A 83 5.10 -5.70 17.88
N PRO A 84 5.33 -4.38 17.99
CA PRO A 84 4.69 -3.39 17.12
C PRO A 84 4.94 -3.64 15.62
N THR A 85 6.12 -4.17 15.29
CA THR A 85 6.49 -4.54 13.91
C THR A 85 5.67 -5.72 13.40
N ASP A 86 5.43 -6.73 14.24
CA ASP A 86 4.58 -7.86 13.88
C ASP A 86 3.12 -7.42 13.73
N ALA A 87 2.63 -6.56 14.63
CA ALA A 87 1.28 -6.01 14.55
C ALA A 87 1.05 -5.28 13.22
N LEU A 88 2.03 -4.47 12.79
CA LEU A 88 1.98 -3.76 11.50
C LEU A 88 2.04 -4.74 10.31
N THR A 89 2.88 -5.77 10.38
CA THR A 89 3.04 -6.77 9.31
C THR A 89 1.76 -7.58 9.12
N GLN A 90 1.18 -8.08 10.21
CA GLN A 90 -0.08 -8.82 10.20
C GLN A 90 -1.23 -7.96 9.66
N ALA A 91 -1.32 -6.69 10.09
CA ALA A 91 -2.31 -5.75 9.57
C ALA A 91 -2.15 -5.51 8.07
N SER A 92 -0.92 -5.37 7.58
CA SER A 92 -0.62 -5.16 6.16
C SER A 92 -1.02 -6.37 5.31
N GLN A 93 -0.68 -7.59 5.76
CA GLN A 93 -1.09 -8.83 5.08
C GLN A 93 -2.61 -8.97 5.02
N LYS A 94 -3.30 -8.65 6.13
CA LYS A 94 -4.77 -8.67 6.20
C LYS A 94 -5.39 -7.68 5.20
N LEU A 95 -4.85 -6.46 5.11
CA LEU A 95 -5.31 -5.47 4.13
C LEU A 95 -5.13 -5.95 2.69
N ILE A 96 -3.97 -6.52 2.35
CA ILE A 96 -3.70 -7.06 1.02
C ILE A 96 -4.71 -8.16 0.68
N ALA A 97 -5.00 -9.06 1.62
CA ALA A 97 -6.00 -10.12 1.43
C ALA A 97 -7.42 -9.56 1.23
N GLN A 98 -7.82 -8.55 2.03
CA GLN A 98 -9.12 -7.90 1.90
C GLN A 98 -9.29 -7.20 0.55
N ILE A 99 -8.29 -6.44 0.11
CA ILE A 99 -8.32 -5.76 -1.20
C ILE A 99 -8.33 -6.78 -2.35
N SER A 100 -7.58 -7.87 -2.23
CA SER A 100 -7.57 -8.94 -3.24
C SER A 100 -8.92 -9.63 -3.36
N SER A 101 -9.56 -9.92 -2.23
CA SER A 101 -10.92 -10.48 -2.18
C SER A 101 -11.94 -9.52 -2.79
N LEU A 102 -11.89 -8.24 -2.41
CA LEU A 102 -12.76 -7.20 -2.98
C LEU A 102 -12.59 -7.09 -4.49
N LYS A 103 -11.36 -7.10 -4.99
CA LYS A 103 -11.06 -7.05 -6.44
C LYS A 103 -11.67 -8.25 -7.18
N GLY A 104 -11.58 -9.46 -6.61
CA GLY A 104 -12.16 -10.66 -7.20
C GLY A 104 -13.69 -10.64 -7.23
N ALA A 105 -14.31 -10.25 -6.11
CA ALA A 105 -15.77 -10.10 -6.02
C ALA A 105 -16.28 -9.03 -6.99
N TRP A 106 -15.64 -7.85 -7.00
CA TRP A 106 -15.97 -6.76 -7.90
C TRP A 106 -15.87 -7.17 -9.38
N ARG A 107 -14.79 -7.86 -9.78
CA ARG A 107 -14.64 -8.33 -11.17
C ARG A 107 -15.77 -9.27 -11.57
N THR A 108 -16.13 -10.21 -10.70
CA THR A 108 -17.24 -11.13 -10.94
C THR A 108 -18.54 -10.37 -11.14
N GLU A 109 -18.88 -9.46 -10.22
CA GLU A 109 -20.14 -8.70 -10.27
C GLU A 109 -20.22 -7.78 -11.49
N VAL A 110 -19.13 -7.10 -11.85
CA VAL A 110 -19.08 -6.25 -13.05
C VAL A 110 -19.23 -7.08 -14.32
N GLN A 111 -18.64 -8.27 -14.37
CA GLN A 111 -18.79 -9.17 -15.52
C GLN A 111 -20.21 -9.71 -15.64
N MET A 112 -20.87 -10.02 -14.53
CA MET A 112 -22.28 -10.44 -14.52
C MET A 112 -23.23 -9.29 -14.86
N SER A 113 -22.93 -8.07 -14.40
CA SER A 113 -23.73 -6.86 -14.65
C SER A 113 -23.53 -6.29 -16.06
N GLY A 114 -22.35 -6.50 -16.66
CA GLY A 114 -22.05 -6.18 -18.06
C GLY A 114 -22.69 -7.16 -19.06
N ALA A 115 -23.25 -8.28 -18.59
CA ALA A 115 -23.99 -9.24 -19.40
C ALA A 115 -25.45 -8.80 -19.68
N GLY A 116 -25.68 -7.51 -19.84
CA GLY A 116 -26.85 -6.99 -20.56
C GLY A 116 -26.67 -7.23 -22.06
N THR A 117 -27.21 -8.35 -22.55
CA THR A 117 -27.44 -8.70 -23.97
C THR A 117 -26.29 -8.44 -24.95
N VAL A 118 -25.34 -9.37 -25.07
CA VAL A 118 -24.75 -9.66 -26.38
C VAL A 118 -24.71 -11.18 -26.52
N ASP A 119 -25.62 -11.70 -27.35
CA ASP A 119 -25.60 -13.09 -27.80
C ASP A 119 -24.38 -13.27 -28.72
N VAL A 120 -23.33 -13.90 -28.20
CA VAL A 120 -22.20 -14.35 -29.02
C VAL A 120 -22.03 -15.84 -28.77
N GLY A 121 -22.50 -16.61 -29.76
CA GLY A 121 -22.32 -18.05 -29.85
C GLY A 121 -20.89 -18.45 -29.50
N GLY A 122 -20.78 -19.45 -28.64
CA GLY A 122 -19.55 -19.73 -27.91
C GLY A 122 -18.38 -20.15 -28.79
N PHE A 123 -17.19 -19.67 -28.45
CA PHE A 123 -15.90 -20.35 -28.63
C PHE A 123 -14.89 -19.68 -27.68
N GLY A 124 -14.18 -20.48 -26.87
CA GLY A 124 -12.91 -20.14 -26.21
C GLY A 124 -12.92 -18.99 -25.19
N ARG A 125 -12.87 -19.32 -23.89
CA ARG A 125 -12.43 -18.38 -22.85
C ARG A 125 -10.95 -18.04 -23.07
N GLN A 126 -10.67 -16.86 -23.63
CA GLN A 126 -9.40 -16.16 -23.43
C GLN A 126 -9.70 -14.78 -22.89
N ASP A 127 -9.22 -14.51 -21.67
CA ASP A 127 -9.27 -13.22 -21.01
C ASP A 127 -8.42 -12.19 -21.81
N PRO A 128 -9.00 -11.09 -22.31
CA PRO A 128 -8.26 -10.07 -23.09
C PRO A 128 -7.21 -9.29 -22.29
N PHE A 129 -7.14 -9.52 -20.97
CA PHE A 129 -6.27 -8.82 -20.03
C PHE A 129 -5.25 -9.74 -19.37
N ASP A 130 -5.23 -11.03 -19.72
CA ASP A 130 -4.23 -11.98 -19.23
C ASP A 130 -3.00 -11.99 -20.16
N GLY A 131 -2.49 -10.78 -20.43
CA GLY A 131 -1.24 -10.55 -21.12
C GLY A 131 -0.08 -10.95 -20.22
N GLN A 132 0.49 -12.11 -20.52
CA GLN A 132 1.72 -12.68 -20.01
C GLN A 132 2.85 -11.63 -19.87
N TYR A 133 3.12 -11.18 -18.64
CA TYR A 133 4.36 -10.47 -18.31
C TYR A 133 5.42 -11.49 -17.87
N GLY A 134 6.32 -11.79 -18.81
CA GLY A 134 7.54 -12.59 -18.63
C GLY A 134 7.71 -13.53 -19.82
N GLY A 135 8.78 -13.50 -20.62
CA GLY A 135 10.03 -12.75 -20.59
C GLY A 135 11.03 -13.63 -21.34
N GLU A 136 11.60 -13.17 -22.46
CA GLU A 136 12.76 -13.78 -23.11
C GLU A 136 13.41 -12.74 -24.04
N GLY A 137 14.71 -12.57 -23.91
CA GLY A 137 15.46 -11.47 -24.53
C GLY A 137 15.71 -11.65 -26.03
N ALA A 138 15.75 -10.53 -26.74
CA ALA A 138 16.56 -10.35 -27.94
C ALA A 138 16.74 -8.85 -28.23
N SER A 139 17.96 -8.37 -28.07
CA SER A 139 18.68 -7.49 -29.01
C SER A 139 17.89 -6.43 -29.80
N GLY A 140 18.18 -5.14 -29.54
CA GLY A 140 18.42 -4.16 -30.62
C GLY A 140 17.71 -2.81 -30.54
N TYR A 141 18.53 -1.73 -30.47
CA TYR A 141 18.36 -0.41 -31.14
C TYR A 141 17.33 0.58 -30.51
N VAL A 142 17.53 1.90 -30.27
CA VAL A 142 18.52 2.95 -30.67
C VAL A 142 18.48 4.16 -29.71
N ASP A 143 19.65 4.80 -29.50
CA ASP A 143 19.84 6.17 -29.01
C ASP A 143 19.27 7.26 -29.94
N ILE A 144 18.47 8.19 -29.40
CA ILE A 144 18.57 9.63 -29.72
C ILE A 144 18.26 10.44 -28.46
#